data_AF-A0AB35UK54-F1
#
_entry.id   AF-A0AB35UK54-F1
#
_cell.length_a   1.000
_cell.length_b   1.000
_cell.length_c   1.000
_cell.angle_alpha   90.00
_cell.angle_beta   90.00
_cell.angle_gamma   90.00
#
_symmetry.space_group_name_H-M   'P 1'
#
loop_
_entity.id
_entity.type
_entity.pdbx_description
1 polymer ?
#
loop_
_entity_poly.entity_id
_entity_poly.type
_entity_poly.pdbx_seq_one_letter_code
_entity_poly.pdbx_strand_id
1 'polypeptide(L)'
;MTRIPFALVALVISGCMTSARLPLCPAIAHKSYAASEVVTDINRFAVSVAKRKDISIIQMSPFIMQVSGLRDNVKWYVESYPNMLCSFHYDQVKDAKRTFLSCMSNAPKWIHYVQTRRGAELMTDETLYQSNCAADIHG
;
A
#
# COMPACT_ATOMS: atom_id res chain seq x y z
N MET A 1 18.66 58.27 -8.23
CA MET A 1 18.49 56.92 -8.77
C MET A 1 18.64 55.91 -7.63
N THR A 2 17.53 55.53 -7.01
CA THR A 2 17.48 54.67 -5.82
C THR A 2 17.29 53.21 -6.25
N ARG A 3 18.28 52.36 -5.96
CA ARG A 3 18.23 50.92 -6.24
C ARG A 3 17.46 50.22 -5.11
N ILE A 4 16.32 49.63 -5.45
CA ILE A 4 15.56 48.75 -4.55
C ILE A 4 16.20 47.36 -4.62
N PRO A 5 16.76 46.81 -3.53
CA PRO A 5 17.21 45.42 -3.54
C PRO A 5 15.97 44.52 -3.48
N PHE A 6 15.72 43.78 -4.55
CA PHE A 6 14.79 42.66 -4.58
C PHE A 6 15.31 41.59 -3.59
N ALA A 7 14.80 41.62 -2.36
CA ALA A 7 14.97 40.54 -1.42
C ALA A 7 14.18 39.33 -1.94
N LEU A 8 14.89 38.38 -2.52
CA LEU A 8 14.38 37.08 -2.96
C LEU A 8 13.99 36.30 -1.69
N VAL A 9 12.72 36.37 -1.29
CA VAL A 9 12.17 35.51 -0.24
C VAL A 9 12.05 34.11 -0.83
N ALA A 10 13.09 33.30 -0.64
CA ALA A 10 13.04 31.87 -0.90
C ALA A 10 12.10 31.22 0.15
N LEU A 11 10.82 31.10 -0.21
CA LEU A 11 9.86 30.26 0.51
C LEU A 11 10.34 28.80 0.38
N VAL A 12 11.12 28.35 1.35
CA VAL A 12 11.44 26.94 1.52
C VAL A 12 10.14 26.26 1.98
N ILE A 13 9.35 25.79 1.02
CA ILE A 13 8.26 24.87 1.28
C ILE A 13 8.92 23.56 1.70
N SER A 14 9.32 23.48 2.97
CA SER A 14 9.73 22.23 3.61
C SER A 14 8.49 21.34 3.67
N GLY A 15 8.24 20.61 2.58
CA GLY A 15 7.21 19.58 2.53
C GLY A 15 7.54 18.56 3.61
N CYS A 16 6.74 18.53 4.67
CA CYS A 16 6.92 17.58 5.74
C CYS A 16 6.80 16.17 5.17
N MET A 17 7.93 15.46 5.07
CA MET A 17 7.94 14.06 4.68
C MET A 17 7.26 13.25 5.77
N THR A 18 6.23 12.50 5.37
CA THR A 18 5.48 11.62 6.26
C THR A 18 5.77 10.18 5.88
N SER A 19 5.78 9.28 6.86
CA SER A 19 5.87 7.84 6.64
C SER A 19 4.69 7.10 7.27
N ALA A 20 4.22 6.05 6.61
CA ALA A 20 3.20 5.15 7.14
C ALA A 20 3.60 3.69 6.92
N ARG A 21 3.13 2.79 7.78
CA ARG A 21 3.27 1.34 7.60
C ARG A 21 1.95 0.76 7.11
N LEU A 22 2.02 -0.16 6.17
CA LEU A 22 0.87 -0.78 5.51
C LEU A 22 1.08 -2.30 5.39
N PRO A 23 0.01 -3.10 5.50
CA PRO A 23 0.09 -4.55 5.30
C PRO A 23 0.33 -4.87 3.84
N LEU A 24 1.07 -5.93 3.55
CA LEU A 24 1.15 -6.54 2.23
C LEU A 24 0.05 -7.59 2.09
N CYS A 25 -0.17 -8.11 0.89
CA CYS A 25 -1.04 -9.26 0.66
C CYS A 25 -0.46 -10.10 -0.48
N PRO A 26 0.61 -10.87 -0.23
CA PRO A 26 1.35 -11.59 -1.26
C PRO A 26 0.46 -12.43 -2.18
N ALA A 27 -0.50 -13.16 -1.62
CA ALA A 27 -1.39 -14.03 -2.40
C ALA A 27 -2.22 -13.26 -3.44
N ILE A 28 -2.71 -12.06 -3.08
CA ILE A 28 -3.40 -11.17 -4.03
C ILE A 28 -2.39 -10.49 -4.98
N ALA A 29 -1.23 -10.08 -4.48
CA ALA A 29 -0.19 -9.42 -5.26
C ALA A 29 0.32 -10.30 -6.41
N HIS A 30 0.49 -11.61 -6.18
CA HIS A 30 0.92 -12.57 -7.21
C HIS A 30 -0.12 -12.77 -8.32
N LYS A 31 -1.40 -12.51 -8.03
CA LYS A 31 -2.50 -12.51 -9.02
C LYS A 31 -2.74 -11.12 -9.64
N SER A 32 -1.97 -10.12 -9.23
CA SER A 32 -2.06 -8.75 -9.76
C SER A 32 -1.27 -8.63 -11.05
N TYR A 33 -1.96 -8.41 -12.17
CA TYR A 33 -1.38 -7.87 -13.42
C TYR A 33 -0.08 -8.55 -13.91
N ALA A 34 -0.11 -9.89 -13.90
CA ALA A 34 0.97 -10.79 -14.29
C ALA A 34 1.17 -10.82 -15.82
N ALA A 35 1.95 -9.88 -16.34
CA ALA A 35 2.49 -9.92 -17.70
C ALA A 35 4.03 -9.91 -17.74
N SER A 36 4.73 -9.92 -16.61
CA SER A 36 6.20 -10.04 -16.62
C SER A 36 6.74 -10.78 -15.39
N GLU A 37 7.84 -11.49 -15.58
CA GLU A 37 8.46 -12.53 -14.72
C GLU A 37 8.87 -12.11 -13.29
N VAL A 38 8.66 -10.85 -12.89
CA VAL A 38 9.01 -10.41 -11.53
C VAL A 38 7.80 -10.56 -10.61
N VAL A 39 7.74 -11.69 -9.90
CA VAL A 39 6.82 -11.89 -8.78
C VAL A 39 7.25 -10.98 -7.64
N THR A 40 6.35 -10.11 -7.18
CA THR A 40 6.59 -9.20 -6.05
C THR A 40 5.50 -9.41 -5.01
N ASP A 41 5.88 -9.41 -3.73
CA ASP A 41 4.93 -9.48 -2.60
C ASP A 41 4.10 -8.19 -2.42
N ILE A 42 4.46 -7.15 -3.18
CA ILE A 42 3.76 -5.88 -3.23
C ILE A 42 2.85 -5.85 -4.46
N ASN A 43 1.59 -5.47 -4.26
CA ASN A 43 0.62 -5.35 -5.34
C ASN A 43 1.09 -4.35 -6.42
N ARG A 44 1.10 -4.77 -7.69
CA ARG A 44 1.59 -3.92 -8.80
C ARG A 44 0.81 -2.64 -8.97
N PHE A 45 -0.51 -2.67 -8.73
CA PHE A 45 -1.33 -1.47 -8.80
C PHE A 45 -0.89 -0.45 -7.73
N ALA A 46 -0.62 -0.93 -6.51
CA ALA A 46 -0.10 -0.11 -5.41
C ALA A 46 1.26 0.51 -5.74
N VAL A 47 2.18 -0.24 -6.35
CA VAL A 47 3.49 0.25 -6.82
C VAL A 47 3.32 1.31 -7.90
N SER A 48 2.45 1.07 -8.88
CA SER A 48 2.20 2.01 -9.98
C SER A 48 1.66 3.35 -9.47
N VAL A 49 0.76 3.30 -8.49
CA VAL A 49 0.16 4.49 -7.88
C VAL A 49 1.20 5.24 -7.07
N ALA A 50 2.03 4.53 -6.30
CA ALA A 50 3.10 5.15 -5.52
C ALA A 50 4.10 5.91 -6.40
N LYS A 51 4.53 5.30 -7.52
CA LYS A 51 5.39 5.96 -8.51
C LYS A 51 4.75 7.24 -9.08
N ARG A 52 3.44 7.23 -9.37
CA ARG A 52 2.72 8.42 -9.88
C ARG A 52 2.54 9.53 -8.84
N LYS A 53 2.71 9.23 -7.55
CA LYS A 53 2.48 10.14 -6.42
C LYS A 53 3.78 10.54 -5.71
N ASP A 54 4.95 10.21 -6.26
CA ASP A 54 6.26 10.38 -5.59
C ASP A 54 6.25 9.81 -4.15
N ILE A 55 5.79 8.58 -4.02
CA ILE A 55 5.82 7.82 -2.77
C ILE A 55 6.85 6.71 -2.90
N SER A 56 7.84 6.72 -2.00
CA SER A 56 8.79 5.62 -1.85
C SER A 56 8.14 4.48 -1.10
N ILE A 57 8.36 3.25 -1.56
CA ILE A 57 7.94 2.01 -0.89
C ILE A 57 9.20 1.24 -0.47
N ILE A 58 9.22 0.76 0.77
CA ILE A 58 10.26 -0.14 1.30
C ILE A 58 9.56 -1.34 1.91
N GLN A 59 9.89 -2.54 1.45
CA GLN A 59 9.42 -3.77 2.08
C GLN A 59 10.16 -3.98 3.41
N MET A 60 9.42 -4.03 4.51
CA MET A 60 9.98 -4.18 5.86
C MET A 60 10.03 -5.65 6.28
N SER A 61 9.04 -6.43 5.83
CA SER A 61 8.92 -7.87 6.05
C SER A 61 8.05 -8.48 4.93
N PRO A 62 7.84 -9.81 4.88
CA PRO A 62 6.93 -10.42 3.90
C PRO A 62 5.47 -9.92 3.97
N PHE A 63 5.07 -9.30 5.09
CA PHE A 63 3.68 -8.89 5.34
C PHE A 63 3.52 -7.39 5.59
N ILE A 64 4.62 -6.63 5.64
CA ILE A 64 4.58 -5.21 5.98
C ILE A 64 5.49 -4.44 5.04
N MET A 65 4.99 -3.31 4.55
CA MET A 65 5.78 -2.29 3.88
C MET A 65 5.69 -0.94 4.60
N GLN A 66 6.70 -0.12 4.40
CA GLN A 66 6.71 1.28 4.77
C GLN A 66 6.59 2.12 3.50
N VAL A 67 5.75 3.15 3.55
CA VAL A 67 5.62 4.16 2.50
C VAL A 67 6.06 5.52 3.05
N SER A 68 6.70 6.33 2.22
CA SER A 68 7.12 7.68 2.59
C SER A 68 7.03 8.66 1.42
N GLY A 69 6.66 9.91 1.69
CA GLY A 69 6.53 10.97 0.69
C GLY A 69 5.92 12.23 1.28
N LEU A 70 5.40 13.11 0.42
CA LEU A 70 4.66 14.31 0.87
C LEU A 70 3.43 13.92 1.69
N ARG A 71 3.16 14.66 2.78
CA ARG A 71 2.06 14.38 3.72
C ARG A 71 0.72 14.09 3.02
N ASP A 72 0.31 14.94 2.08
CA ASP A 72 -0.99 14.80 1.40
C ASP A 72 -1.02 13.58 0.47
N ASN A 73 0.09 13.28 -0.20
CA ASN A 73 0.21 12.10 -1.04
C ASN A 73 0.17 10.82 -0.20
N VAL A 74 0.89 10.78 0.91
CA VAL A 74 0.89 9.63 1.83
C VAL A 74 -0.48 9.44 2.46
N LYS A 75 -1.13 10.52 2.90
CA LYS A 75 -2.50 10.47 3.45
C LYS A 75 -3.47 9.87 2.43
N TRP A 76 -3.49 10.42 1.22
CA TRP A 76 -4.35 9.92 0.14
C TRP A 76 -4.04 8.46 -0.20
N TYR A 77 -2.76 8.09 -0.21
CA TYR A 77 -2.33 6.72 -0.51
C TYR A 77 -2.83 5.73 0.55
N VAL A 78 -2.72 6.07 1.84
CA VAL A 78 -3.23 5.26 2.96
C VAL A 78 -4.74 5.11 2.87
N GLU A 79 -5.48 6.20 2.60
CA GLU A 79 -6.95 6.18 2.46
C GLU A 79 -7.41 5.32 1.27
N SER A 80 -6.65 5.35 0.17
CA SER A 80 -6.94 4.58 -1.05
C SER A 80 -6.41 3.15 -1.00
N TYR A 81 -5.57 2.82 0.00
CA TYR A 81 -4.80 1.58 0.04
C TYR A 81 -5.64 0.31 0.01
N PRO A 82 -6.81 0.19 0.66
CA PRO A 82 -7.64 -1.02 0.57
C PRO A 82 -7.93 -1.44 -0.89
N ASN A 83 -8.32 -0.48 -1.73
CA ASN A 83 -8.59 -0.75 -3.15
C ASN A 83 -7.33 -1.21 -3.90
N MET A 84 -6.17 -0.66 -3.54
CA MET A 84 -4.89 -1.04 -4.15
C MET A 84 -4.43 -2.42 -3.68
N LEU A 85 -4.56 -2.72 -2.39
CA LEU A 85 -4.21 -3.99 -1.77
C LEU A 85 -5.03 -5.14 -2.38
N CYS A 86 -6.34 -4.93 -2.54
CA CYS A 86 -7.29 -5.93 -3.00
C CYS A 86 -7.45 -5.99 -4.53
N SER A 87 -6.60 -5.32 -5.30
CA SER A 87 -6.68 -5.28 -6.77
C SER A 87 -5.98 -6.49 -7.41
N PHE A 88 -6.67 -7.23 -8.28
CA PHE A 88 -6.09 -8.35 -9.02
C PHE A 88 -6.80 -8.58 -10.35
N HIS A 89 -6.25 -9.43 -11.21
CA HIS A 89 -6.94 -9.87 -12.43
C HIS A 89 -8.04 -10.88 -12.08
N TYR A 90 -9.29 -10.53 -12.39
CA TYR A 90 -10.45 -11.37 -12.10
C TYR A 90 -10.33 -12.78 -12.69
N ASP A 91 -9.73 -12.93 -13.88
CA ASP A 91 -9.56 -14.23 -14.56
C ASP A 91 -8.55 -15.17 -13.87
N GLN A 92 -7.72 -14.63 -12.96
CA GLN A 92 -6.69 -15.40 -12.25
C GLN A 92 -7.20 -16.00 -10.92
N VAL A 93 -8.47 -15.74 -10.57
CA VAL A 93 -9.05 -16.12 -9.27
C VAL A 93 -10.44 -16.73 -9.46
N LYS A 94 -10.58 -18.01 -9.12
CA LYS A 94 -11.81 -18.82 -9.29
C LYS A 94 -13.06 -18.19 -8.66
N ASP A 95 -12.92 -17.52 -7.51
CA ASP A 95 -13.99 -16.82 -6.79
C ASP A 95 -13.71 -15.32 -6.62
N ALA A 96 -13.26 -14.66 -7.69
CA ALA A 96 -12.78 -13.28 -7.68
C ALA A 96 -13.68 -12.29 -6.90
N LYS A 97 -15.01 -12.36 -7.08
CA LYS A 97 -15.95 -11.49 -6.35
C LYS A 97 -15.86 -11.69 -4.83
N ARG A 98 -15.83 -12.95 -4.36
CA ARG A 98 -15.77 -13.27 -2.93
C ARG A 98 -14.42 -12.86 -2.35
N THR A 99 -13.34 -13.16 -3.06
CA THR A 99 -11.97 -12.77 -2.65
C THR A 99 -11.85 -11.25 -2.52
N PHE A 100 -12.36 -10.49 -3.51
CA PHE A 100 -12.33 -9.04 -3.46
C PHE A 100 -13.12 -8.49 -2.27
N LEU A 101 -14.36 -8.96 -2.07
CA LEU A 101 -15.21 -8.49 -0.97
C LEU A 101 -14.63 -8.84 0.41
N SER A 102 -14.09 -10.04 0.57
CA SER A 102 -13.43 -10.49 1.81
C SER A 102 -12.17 -9.68 2.10
N CYS A 103 -11.34 -9.42 1.09
CA CYS A 103 -10.18 -8.56 1.25
C CYS A 103 -10.60 -7.14 1.66
N MET A 104 -11.55 -6.54 0.93
CA MET A 104 -12.01 -5.18 1.21
C MET A 104 -12.65 -5.02 2.58
N SER A 105 -13.40 -6.02 3.06
CA SER A 105 -14.04 -5.96 4.38
C SER A 105 -13.03 -6.00 5.53
N ASN A 106 -11.86 -6.63 5.32
CA ASN A 106 -10.85 -6.83 6.36
C ASN A 106 -9.65 -5.87 6.25
N ALA A 107 -9.40 -5.30 5.07
CA ALA A 107 -8.27 -4.41 4.81
C ALA A 107 -8.15 -3.23 5.81
N PRO A 108 -9.22 -2.52 6.20
CA PRO A 108 -9.12 -1.47 7.23
C PRO A 108 -8.60 -1.97 8.58
N LYS A 109 -9.04 -3.17 9.00
CA LYS A 109 -8.60 -3.82 10.25
C LYS A 109 -7.11 -4.16 10.18
N TRP A 110 -6.65 -4.72 9.05
CA TRP A 110 -5.24 -5.03 8.82
C TRP A 110 -4.35 -3.78 8.83
N ILE A 111 -4.78 -2.72 8.14
CA ILE A 111 -4.09 -1.43 8.14
C ILE A 111 -3.96 -0.89 9.57
N HIS A 112 -5.04 -0.93 10.35
CA HIS A 112 -5.03 -0.49 11.74
C HIS A 112 -4.02 -1.25 12.60
N TYR A 113 -3.93 -2.58 12.49
CA TYR A 113 -2.95 -3.37 13.25
C TYR A 113 -1.50 -3.03 12.89
N VAL A 114 -1.19 -2.88 11.60
CA VAL A 114 0.16 -2.52 11.17
C VAL A 114 0.55 -1.13 11.66
N GLN A 115 -0.37 -0.16 11.59
CA GLN A 115 -0.13 1.21 12.02
C GLN A 115 0.05 1.34 13.53
N THR A 116 -0.67 0.54 14.32
CA THR A 116 -0.57 0.53 15.79
C THR A 116 0.59 -0.31 16.33
N ARG A 117 1.50 -0.79 15.46
CA ARG A 117 2.63 -1.69 15.80
C ARG A 117 2.21 -3.03 16.38
N ARG A 118 0.95 -3.42 16.21
CA ARG A 118 0.40 -4.73 16.58
C ARG A 118 0.49 -5.70 15.39
N GLY A 119 1.54 -5.59 14.57
CA GLY A 119 1.69 -6.35 13.32
C GLY A 119 1.74 -7.87 13.52
N ALA A 120 2.12 -8.36 14.70
CA ALA A 120 2.05 -9.78 15.04
C ALA A 120 0.60 -10.29 15.15
N GLU A 121 -0.35 -9.41 15.49
CA GLU A 121 -1.77 -9.74 15.61
C GLU A 121 -2.47 -9.79 14.25
N LEU A 122 -1.79 -9.35 13.20
CA LEU A 122 -2.26 -9.49 11.83
C LEU A 122 -2.42 -10.96 11.43
N MET A 123 -1.72 -11.89 12.09
CA MET A 123 -1.70 -13.31 11.74
C MET A 123 -2.65 -14.17 12.59
N THR A 124 -3.56 -13.56 13.37
CA THR A 124 -4.56 -14.35 14.11
C THR A 124 -5.70 -14.77 13.19
N ASP A 125 -6.32 -15.93 13.47
CA ASP A 125 -7.46 -16.45 12.70
C ASP A 125 -8.62 -15.45 12.61
N GLU A 126 -8.82 -14.65 13.66
CA GLU A 126 -9.86 -13.60 13.72
C GLU A 126 -9.66 -12.45 12.73
N THR A 127 -8.46 -12.29 12.18
CA THR A 127 -8.20 -11.26 11.17
C THR A 127 -8.52 -11.75 9.76
N LEU A 128 -8.67 -13.06 9.55
CA LEU A 128 -8.76 -13.70 8.24
C LEU A 128 -7.61 -13.33 7.30
N TYR A 129 -6.52 -12.74 7.80
CA TYR A 129 -5.42 -12.32 6.96
C TYR A 129 -4.72 -13.52 6.33
N GLN A 130 -4.52 -14.59 7.11
CA GLN A 130 -3.87 -15.79 6.59
C GLN A 130 -4.65 -16.39 5.42
N SER A 131 -5.97 -16.51 5.52
CA SER A 131 -6.82 -17.07 4.45
C SER A 131 -6.95 -16.16 3.22
N ASN A 132 -6.73 -14.85 3.35
CA ASN A 132 -6.82 -13.91 2.24
C ASN A 132 -5.46 -13.57 1.60
N CYS A 133 -4.38 -13.58 2.38
CA CYS A 133 -3.14 -12.90 2.02
C CYS A 133 -1.87 -13.73 2.18
N ALA A 134 -1.86 -14.76 3.04
CA ALA A 134 -0.66 -15.56 3.31
C ALA A 134 -0.76 -17.01 2.82
N ALA A 135 -1.96 -17.59 2.80
CA ALA A 135 -2.20 -18.85 2.12
C ALA A 135 -2.13 -18.60 0.62
N ASP A 136 -1.44 -19.46 -0.10
CA ASP A 136 -1.61 -19.54 -1.55
C ASP A 136 -3.12 -19.67 -1.80
N ILE A 137 -3.68 -18.70 -2.53
CA ILE A 137 -5.06 -18.82 -3.03
C ILE A 137 -4.96 -19.85 -4.17
N HIS A 138 -4.77 -21.12 -3.78
CA HIS A 138 -4.75 -22.26 -4.68
C HIS A 138 -6.12 -22.33 -5.33
N GLY A 139 -6.14 -22.07 -6.63
CA GLY A 139 -7.10 -22.70 -7.52
C GLY A 139 -6.75 -24.17 -7.68
#